data_AF-A0A165MRI7-F1
#
_entry.id   AF-A0A165MRI7-F1
#
_cell.length_a   1.000
_cell.length_b   1.000
_cell.length_c   1.000
_cell.angle_alpha   90.00
_cell.angle_beta   90.00
_cell.angle_gamma   90.00
#
_symmetry.space_group_name_H-M   'P 1'
#
loop_
_entity.id
_entity.type
_entity.pdbx_description
1 polymer ?
#
loop_
_entity_poly.entity_id
_entity_poly.type
_entity_poly.pdbx_seq_one_letter_code
_entity_poly.pdbx_strand_id
1 'polypeptide(L)'
;MNSMSESYPPGQTARDLLYLFPHVEDDTMSAALDHSLPGGDLYKLDSRRILEAQWDLIDASLDDSVSPHALRAAPHAVDVYPSLDALLVPLNAYFSVLTLHGLARGQPTMLPYYFFRYSSHLVKIATQYEWPAVLRYHLAFYARRCKEMRVGEYTGWGKVEVDLMEQFLVPHQKNVKSRKNGWAK
;
A
#
# COMPACT_ATOMS: atom_id res chain seq x y z
N MET A 1 -5.70 11.28 42.91
CA MET A 1 -6.49 10.44 41.98
C MET A 1 -6.71 11.23 40.71
N ASN A 2 -6.00 10.89 39.63
CA ASN A 2 -6.40 11.28 38.28
C ASN A 2 -6.38 10.00 37.44
N SER A 3 -7.58 9.49 37.19
CA SER A 3 -7.84 8.36 36.32
C SER A 3 -7.60 8.82 34.88
N MET A 4 -6.42 8.52 34.33
CA MET A 4 -6.27 8.44 32.87
C MET A 4 -7.03 7.18 32.43
N SER A 5 -8.32 7.34 32.18
CA SER A 5 -9.02 6.41 31.30
C SER A 5 -8.53 6.71 29.88
N GLU A 6 -7.37 6.16 29.52
CA GLU A 6 -7.00 6.01 28.11
C GLU A 6 -8.11 5.16 27.48
N SER A 7 -8.96 5.81 26.70
CA SER A 7 -10.11 5.18 26.08
C SER A 7 -9.60 4.21 25.01
N TYR A 8 -9.47 2.96 25.41
CA TYR A 8 -9.21 1.86 24.51
C TYR A 8 -10.43 1.66 23.57
N PRO A 9 -10.22 1.45 22.26
CA PRO A 9 -8.94 1.35 21.57
C PRO A 9 -8.35 2.72 21.12
N PRO A 10 -7.01 2.84 21.03
CA PRO A 10 -6.35 3.99 20.42
C PRO A 10 -6.79 4.15 18.96
N GLY A 11 -6.86 5.41 18.47
CA GLY A 11 -7.24 5.73 17.09
C GLY A 11 -8.52 6.56 16.93
N GLN A 12 -9.06 7.13 18.03
CA GLN A 12 -10.25 7.99 17.99
C GLN A 12 -10.00 9.30 17.24
N THR A 13 -8.79 9.84 17.40
CA THR A 13 -8.33 11.06 16.74
C THR A 13 -7.11 10.79 15.85
N ALA A 14 -6.86 11.68 14.88
CA ALA A 14 -5.64 11.64 14.08
C ALA A 14 -4.37 11.72 14.95
N ARG A 15 -4.43 12.44 16.09
CA ARG A 15 -3.32 12.52 17.05
C ARG A 15 -2.98 11.18 17.69
N ASP A 16 -3.98 10.37 18.02
CA ASP A 16 -3.77 9.02 18.57
C ASP A 16 -3.09 8.10 17.55
N LEU A 17 -3.42 8.27 16.27
CA LEU A 17 -2.80 7.51 15.18
C LEU A 17 -1.37 7.98 14.92
N LEU A 18 -1.11 9.28 14.92
CA LEU A 18 0.25 9.82 14.76
C LEU A 18 1.19 9.36 15.88
N TYR A 19 0.68 9.14 17.10
CA TYR A 19 1.46 8.50 18.15
C TYR A 19 1.94 7.09 17.77
N LEU A 20 1.12 6.33 17.04
CA LEU A 20 1.44 4.97 16.57
C LEU A 20 2.24 4.99 15.25
N PHE A 21 2.15 6.07 14.49
CA PHE A 21 2.82 6.27 13.20
C PHE A 21 3.58 7.61 13.20
N PRO A 22 4.57 7.80 14.10
CA PRO A 22 5.21 9.10 14.35
C PRO A 22 6.03 9.62 13.17
N HIS A 23 6.37 8.75 12.23
CA HIS A 23 7.10 9.06 11.00
C HIS A 23 6.20 9.51 9.85
N VAL A 24 4.88 9.38 9.99
CA VAL A 24 3.92 9.76 8.94
C VAL A 24 3.57 11.24 9.09
N GLU A 25 3.71 12.00 8.01
CA GLU A 25 3.32 13.40 7.98
C GLU A 25 1.80 13.58 8.20
N ASP A 26 1.41 14.66 8.87
CA ASP A 26 0.01 15.00 9.17
C ASP A 26 -0.88 15.02 7.93
N ASP A 27 -0.37 15.58 6.82
CA ASP A 27 -1.09 15.67 5.55
C ASP A 27 -1.29 14.29 4.92
N THR A 28 -0.30 13.42 5.02
CA THR A 28 -0.39 12.03 4.55
C THR A 28 -1.39 11.23 5.38
N MET A 29 -1.36 11.39 6.71
CA MET A 29 -2.33 10.77 7.61
C MET A 29 -3.75 11.24 7.31
N SER A 30 -3.97 12.55 7.17
CA SER A 30 -5.27 13.13 6.82
C SER A 30 -5.77 12.58 5.48
N ALA A 31 -4.90 12.55 4.46
CA ALA A 31 -5.26 12.01 3.15
C ALA A 31 -5.59 10.51 3.19
N ALA A 32 -4.94 9.73 4.05
CA ALA A 32 -5.26 8.32 4.25
C ALA A 32 -6.65 8.15 4.88
N LEU A 33 -6.97 8.95 5.90
CA LEU A 33 -8.26 8.91 6.59
C LEU A 33 -9.43 9.39 5.73
N ASP A 34 -9.18 10.39 4.87
CA ASP A 34 -10.16 10.94 3.93
C ASP A 34 -10.25 10.14 2.62
N HIS A 35 -9.48 9.06 2.48
CA HIS A 35 -9.39 8.21 1.29
C HIS A 35 -9.06 9.01 0.02
N SER A 36 -8.20 10.03 0.16
CA SER A 36 -7.69 10.88 -0.91
C SER A 36 -6.21 10.64 -1.22
N LEU A 37 -5.50 9.86 -0.40
CA LEU A 37 -4.12 9.46 -0.63
C LEU A 37 -4.02 8.62 -1.91
N PRO A 38 -3.29 9.04 -2.96
CA PRO A 38 -3.09 8.25 -4.16
C PRO A 38 -2.34 6.94 -3.87
N GLY A 39 -2.67 5.85 -4.58
CA GLY A 39 -1.96 4.58 -4.41
C GLY A 39 -0.45 4.66 -4.71
N GLY A 40 -0.05 5.58 -5.59
CA GLY A 40 1.35 5.90 -5.86
C GLY A 40 2.10 6.42 -4.63
N ASP A 41 1.40 7.07 -3.72
CA ASP A 41 1.95 7.76 -2.55
C ASP A 41 1.88 6.95 -1.26
N LEU A 42 1.38 5.71 -1.30
CA LEU A 42 1.31 4.82 -0.13
C LEU A 42 2.67 4.65 0.58
N TYR A 43 3.79 4.69 -0.16
CA TYR A 43 5.14 4.61 0.39
C TYR A 43 5.43 5.63 1.49
N LYS A 44 4.71 6.77 1.52
CA LYS A 44 4.83 7.80 2.57
C LYS A 44 4.41 7.29 3.95
N LEU A 45 3.71 6.15 4.01
CA LEU A 45 3.33 5.48 5.26
C LEU A 45 4.42 4.52 5.78
N ASP A 46 5.43 4.21 4.96
CA ASP A 46 6.49 3.26 5.29
C ASP A 46 7.69 3.97 5.93
N SER A 47 7.93 3.70 7.22
CA SER A 47 9.10 4.19 7.96
C SER A 47 10.42 3.65 7.44
N ARG A 48 10.43 2.46 6.82
CA ARG A 48 11.66 1.80 6.38
C ARG A 48 12.29 2.53 5.19
N ARG A 49 11.46 3.08 4.30
CA ARG A 49 11.93 3.86 3.15
C ARG A 49 12.38 5.25 3.50
N ILE A 50 11.85 5.85 4.57
CA ILE A 50 12.39 7.10 5.11
C ILE A 50 13.84 6.85 5.55
N LEU A 51 14.12 5.72 6.20
CA LEU A 51 15.47 5.37 6.61
C LEU A 51 16.38 5.10 5.39
N GLU A 52 15.93 4.31 4.42
CA GLU A 52 16.70 3.99 3.20
C GLU A 52 16.97 5.23 2.31
N ALA A 53 15.97 6.08 2.08
CA ALA A 53 16.14 7.33 1.32
C ALA A 53 17.08 8.32 2.02
N GLN A 54 17.11 8.31 3.35
CA GLN A 54 18.05 9.12 4.13
C GLN A 54 19.49 8.60 3.98
N TRP A 55 19.69 7.29 3.82
CA TRP A 55 21.00 6.72 3.47
C TRP A 55 21.41 7.05 2.02
N ASP A 56 20.50 6.93 1.05
CA ASP A 56 20.78 7.26 -0.35
C ASP A 56 21.13 8.74 -0.55
N LEU A 57 20.52 9.65 0.23
CA LEU A 57 20.85 11.08 0.23
C LEU A 57 22.22 11.38 0.85
N ILE A 58 22.63 10.63 1.88
CA ILE A 58 23.98 10.74 2.44
C ILE A 58 25.01 10.26 1.40
N ASP A 59 24.74 9.15 0.71
CA ASP A 59 25.62 8.57 -0.30
C ASP A 59 25.69 9.47 -1.57
N ALA A 60 24.57 10.06 -2.00
CA ALA A 60 24.53 11.00 -3.11
C ALA A 60 25.17 12.36 -2.77
N SER A 61 25.14 12.80 -1.49
CA SER A 61 25.84 14.03 -1.07
C SER A 61 27.37 13.91 -1.10
N LEU A 62 27.90 12.68 -1.19
CA LEU A 62 29.31 12.40 -1.41
C LEU A 62 29.72 12.45 -2.89
N ASP A 63 28.75 12.46 -3.81
CA ASP A 63 28.96 12.58 -5.25
C ASP A 63 28.42 13.93 -5.76
N ASP A 64 29.31 14.93 -5.84
CA ASP A 64 29.05 16.36 -6.13
C ASP A 64 28.51 16.63 -7.56
N SER A 65 28.02 15.61 -8.26
CA SER A 65 27.64 15.62 -9.67
C SER A 65 26.12 15.55 -9.93
N VAL A 66 25.29 15.31 -8.91
CA VAL A 66 23.83 15.17 -9.09
C VAL A 66 23.13 16.52 -9.02
N SER A 67 22.63 16.98 -10.18
CA SER A 67 21.94 18.25 -10.31
C SER A 67 20.61 18.28 -9.51
N PRO A 68 20.35 19.29 -8.65
CA PRO A 68 19.18 19.34 -7.77
C PRO A 68 17.82 19.40 -8.50
N HIS A 69 17.82 19.54 -9.83
CA HIS A 69 16.62 19.60 -10.67
C HIS A 69 16.11 18.22 -11.13
N ALA A 70 16.94 17.15 -11.10
CA ALA A 70 16.50 15.80 -11.43
C ALA A 70 15.66 15.15 -10.30
N LEU A 71 15.76 15.68 -9.07
CA LEU A 71 15.06 15.20 -7.87
C LEU A 71 13.58 15.62 -7.78
N ARG A 72 13.06 16.40 -8.74
CA ARG A 72 11.71 16.99 -8.71
C ARG A 72 10.65 16.27 -9.55
N ALA A 73 11.02 15.24 -10.32
CA ALA A 73 10.02 14.42 -10.99
C ALA A 73 9.37 13.49 -9.97
N ALA A 74 8.04 13.44 -9.94
CA ALA A 74 7.34 12.42 -9.14
C ALA A 74 7.76 11.04 -9.66
N PRO A 75 8.34 10.17 -8.81
CA PRO A 75 8.83 8.87 -9.25
C PRO A 75 7.69 8.05 -9.86
N HIS A 76 7.96 7.29 -10.93
CA HIS A 76 6.93 6.42 -11.48
C HIS A 76 6.58 5.35 -10.45
N ALA A 77 5.32 4.91 -10.42
CA ALA A 77 4.89 3.93 -9.43
C ALA A 77 5.72 2.63 -9.48
N VAL A 78 6.26 2.25 -10.64
CA VAL A 78 7.16 1.09 -10.79
C VAL A 78 8.54 1.32 -10.15
N ASP A 79 9.02 2.55 -10.12
CA ASP A 79 10.27 2.95 -9.44
C ASP A 79 10.04 2.97 -7.92
N VAL A 80 8.86 3.45 -7.51
CA VAL A 80 8.43 3.41 -6.12
C VAL A 80 8.22 1.97 -5.68
N TYR A 81 7.50 1.12 -6.40
CA TYR A 81 7.20 -0.24 -5.96
C TYR A 81 7.88 -1.24 -6.88
N PRO A 82 9.19 -1.52 -6.70
CA PRO A 82 9.91 -2.45 -7.57
C PRO A 82 9.54 -3.92 -7.32
N SER A 83 8.92 -4.24 -6.18
CA SER A 83 8.56 -5.60 -5.78
C SER A 83 7.28 -5.63 -4.95
N LEU A 84 6.73 -6.84 -4.78
CA LEU A 84 5.58 -7.09 -3.91
C LEU A 84 5.87 -6.65 -2.47
N ASP A 85 7.05 -6.95 -1.94
CA ASP A 85 7.41 -6.60 -0.56
C ASP A 85 7.46 -5.08 -0.37
N ALA A 86 8.02 -4.35 -1.33
CA ALA A 86 8.06 -2.88 -1.30
C ALA A 86 6.66 -2.24 -1.34
N LEU A 87 5.64 -2.94 -1.85
CA LEU A 87 4.25 -2.52 -1.82
C LEU A 87 3.54 -2.94 -0.54
N LEU A 88 3.75 -4.18 -0.08
CA LEU A 88 3.00 -4.74 1.05
C LEU A 88 3.30 -4.02 2.36
N VAL A 89 4.52 -3.52 2.58
CA VAL A 89 4.87 -2.79 3.81
C VAL A 89 4.02 -1.51 3.98
N PRO A 90 4.04 -0.53 3.06
CA PRO A 90 3.21 0.66 3.17
C PRO A 90 1.71 0.34 3.12
N LEU A 91 1.29 -0.67 2.34
CA LEU A 91 -0.11 -1.08 2.28
C LEU A 91 -0.60 -1.65 3.62
N ASN A 92 0.23 -2.42 4.33
CA ASN A 92 -0.12 -2.91 5.66
C ASN A 92 -0.22 -1.77 6.67
N ALA A 93 0.67 -0.77 6.60
CA ALA A 93 0.57 0.43 7.43
C ALA A 93 -0.75 1.17 7.18
N TYR A 94 -1.13 1.35 5.91
CA TYR A 94 -2.44 1.91 5.53
C TYR A 94 -3.60 1.12 6.13
N PHE A 95 -3.59 -0.21 6.03
CA PHE A 95 -4.62 -1.06 6.63
C PHE A 95 -4.66 -0.98 8.14
N SER A 96 -3.52 -0.84 8.82
CA SER A 96 -3.47 -0.63 10.27
C SER A 96 -4.10 0.72 10.66
N VAL A 97 -3.77 1.81 9.95
CA VAL A 97 -4.38 3.13 10.15
C VAL A 97 -5.89 3.05 10.01
N LEU A 98 -6.39 2.49 8.90
CA LEU A 98 -7.82 2.35 8.66
C LEU A 98 -8.52 1.44 9.68
N THR A 99 -7.87 0.37 10.11
CA THR A 99 -8.42 -0.55 11.12
C THR A 99 -8.61 0.16 12.44
N LEU A 100 -7.57 0.83 12.94
CA LEU A 100 -7.63 1.53 14.23
C LEU A 100 -8.65 2.66 14.19
N HIS A 101 -8.62 3.47 13.14
CA HIS A 101 -9.57 4.57 12.96
C HIS A 101 -11.01 4.08 12.82
N GLY A 102 -11.22 3.05 11.99
CA GLY A 102 -12.53 2.49 11.74
C GLY A 102 -13.13 1.87 13.00
N LEU A 103 -12.38 1.04 13.71
CA LEU A 103 -12.83 0.41 14.95
C LEU A 103 -13.20 1.46 16.02
N ALA A 104 -12.39 2.51 16.15
CA ALA A 104 -12.67 3.61 17.07
C ALA A 104 -13.96 4.39 16.72
N ARG A 105 -14.42 4.32 15.47
CA ARG A 105 -15.65 4.96 14.97
C ARG A 105 -16.80 3.99 14.71
N GLY A 106 -16.73 2.77 15.26
CA GLY A 106 -17.81 1.78 15.18
C GLY A 106 -17.94 1.09 13.82
N GLN A 107 -16.90 1.12 12.97
CA GLN A 107 -16.87 0.27 11.77
C GLN A 107 -16.88 -1.22 12.16
N PRO A 108 -17.40 -2.10 11.28
CA PRO A 108 -17.44 -3.53 11.56
C PRO A 108 -16.06 -4.11 11.83
N THR A 109 -15.97 -5.01 12.82
CA THR A 109 -14.74 -5.76 13.14
C THR A 109 -14.26 -6.68 12.00
N MET A 110 -15.05 -6.79 10.93
CA MET A 110 -14.70 -7.50 9.70
C MET A 110 -13.73 -6.71 8.79
N LEU A 111 -13.45 -5.44 9.09
CA LEU A 111 -12.57 -4.62 8.25
C LEU A 111 -11.17 -5.24 8.03
N PRO A 112 -10.46 -5.73 9.06
CA PRO A 112 -9.17 -6.41 8.88
C PRO A 112 -9.26 -7.67 8.03
N TYR A 113 -10.40 -8.38 8.10
CA TYR A 113 -10.61 -9.59 7.29
C TYR A 113 -10.60 -9.27 5.79
N TYR A 114 -11.22 -8.16 5.38
CA TYR A 114 -11.20 -7.74 3.98
C TYR A 114 -9.79 -7.35 3.51
N PHE A 115 -9.03 -6.65 4.35
CA PHE A 115 -7.64 -6.28 4.06
C PHE A 115 -6.71 -7.49 3.93
N PHE A 116 -6.89 -8.50 4.80
CA PHE A 116 -6.14 -9.75 4.72
C PHE A 116 -6.46 -10.52 3.43
N ARG A 117 -7.73 -10.58 3.03
CA ARG A 117 -8.15 -11.21 1.77
C ARG A 117 -7.48 -10.53 0.57
N TYR A 118 -7.46 -9.21 0.54
CA TYR A 118 -6.81 -8.47 -0.52
C TYR A 118 -5.30 -8.72 -0.57
N SER A 119 -4.63 -8.69 0.57
CA SER A 119 -3.19 -8.96 0.67
C SER A 119 -2.85 -10.36 0.17
N SER A 120 -3.65 -11.36 0.54
CA SER A 120 -3.53 -12.74 0.04
C SER A 120 -3.75 -12.84 -1.47
N HIS A 121 -4.70 -12.07 -2.00
CA HIS A 121 -4.94 -11.98 -3.44
C HIS A 121 -3.76 -11.36 -4.18
N LEU A 122 -3.18 -10.28 -3.67
CA LEU A 122 -1.97 -9.67 -4.22
C LEU A 122 -0.80 -10.65 -4.28
N VAL A 123 -0.55 -11.39 -3.20
CA VAL A 123 0.47 -12.45 -3.16
C VAL A 123 0.19 -13.49 -4.26
N LYS A 124 -1.05 -13.97 -4.38
CA LYS A 124 -1.44 -14.94 -5.41
C LYS A 124 -1.17 -14.42 -6.82
N ILE A 125 -1.67 -13.24 -7.17
CA ILE A 125 -1.49 -12.71 -8.52
C ILE A 125 -0.03 -12.35 -8.82
N ALA A 126 0.75 -11.93 -7.82
CA ALA A 126 2.19 -11.70 -7.98
C ALA A 126 2.95 -12.97 -8.38
N THR A 127 2.50 -14.16 -7.96
CA THR A 127 3.09 -15.43 -8.43
C THR A 127 2.71 -15.78 -9.88
N GLN A 128 1.56 -15.31 -10.36
CA GLN A 128 0.96 -15.75 -11.63
C GLN A 128 1.20 -14.77 -12.78
N TYR A 129 1.38 -13.49 -12.48
CA TYR A 129 1.44 -12.40 -13.46
C TYR A 129 2.72 -11.59 -13.29
N GLU A 130 3.12 -10.90 -14.35
CA GLU A 130 4.26 -9.98 -14.34
C GLU A 130 4.05 -8.84 -13.34
N TRP A 131 5.11 -8.44 -12.63
CA TRP A 131 5.01 -7.46 -11.57
C TRP A 131 4.44 -6.10 -12.02
N PRO A 132 4.87 -5.50 -13.15
CA PRO A 132 4.29 -4.24 -13.63
C PRO A 132 2.79 -4.32 -13.93
N ALA A 133 2.28 -5.50 -14.31
CA ALA A 133 0.85 -5.74 -14.49
C ALA A 133 0.10 -5.79 -13.16
N VAL A 134 0.66 -6.51 -12.17
CA VAL A 134 0.13 -6.58 -10.80
C VAL A 134 0.09 -5.20 -10.14
N LEU A 135 1.12 -4.38 -10.33
CA LEU A 135 1.15 -3.03 -9.79
C LEU A 135 0.08 -2.13 -10.44
N ARG A 136 -0.10 -2.18 -11.76
CA ARG A 136 -1.18 -1.44 -12.44
C ARG A 136 -2.57 -1.87 -11.96
N TYR A 137 -2.77 -3.18 -11.79
CA TYR A 137 -3.98 -3.73 -11.19
C TYR A 137 -4.21 -3.18 -9.77
N HIS A 138 -3.18 -3.20 -8.93
CA HIS A 138 -3.25 -2.68 -7.56
C HIS A 138 -3.66 -1.22 -7.54
N LEU A 139 -3.01 -0.35 -8.32
CA LEU A 139 -3.30 1.09 -8.35
C LEU A 139 -4.74 1.37 -8.79
N ALA A 140 -5.23 0.66 -9.81
CA ALA A 140 -6.61 0.78 -10.28
C ALA A 140 -7.62 0.28 -9.23
N PHE A 141 -7.35 -0.88 -8.62
CA PHE A 141 -8.17 -1.45 -7.56
C PHE A 141 -8.24 -0.50 -6.36
N TYR A 142 -7.09 -0.03 -5.88
CA TYR A 142 -6.96 0.90 -4.77
C TYR A 142 -7.77 2.19 -5.01
N ALA A 143 -7.66 2.78 -6.21
CA ALA A 143 -8.43 3.97 -6.56
C ALA A 143 -9.96 3.73 -6.52
N ARG A 144 -10.42 2.55 -6.92
CA ARG A 144 -11.84 2.15 -6.80
C ARG A 144 -12.25 2.02 -5.33
N ARG A 145 -11.43 1.38 -4.49
CA ARG A 145 -11.67 1.26 -3.05
C ARG A 145 -11.71 2.61 -2.33
N CYS A 146 -10.83 3.55 -2.68
CA CYS A 146 -10.87 4.90 -2.11
C CYS A 146 -12.18 5.64 -2.43
N LYS A 147 -12.73 5.46 -3.64
CA LYS A 147 -14.05 6.02 -4.01
C LYS A 147 -15.17 5.45 -3.16
N GLU A 148 -15.16 4.15 -2.90
CA GLU A 148 -16.17 3.46 -2.09
C GLU A 148 -16.07 3.84 -0.61
N MET A 149 -14.86 3.88 -0.05
CA MET A 149 -14.67 4.22 1.36
C MET A 149 -15.06 5.67 1.69
N ARG A 150 -14.99 6.61 0.73
CA ARG A 150 -15.52 7.97 0.90
C ARG A 150 -17.03 8.03 1.16
N VAL A 151 -17.78 7.00 0.77
CA VAL A 151 -19.21 6.87 1.09
C VAL A 151 -19.47 5.81 2.18
N GLY A 152 -18.41 5.34 2.86
CA GLY A 152 -18.51 4.38 3.96
C GLY A 152 -18.53 2.91 3.54
N GLU A 153 -18.28 2.58 2.27
CA GLU A 153 -18.30 1.20 1.78
C GLU A 153 -16.91 0.57 1.80
N TYR A 154 -16.69 -0.35 2.74
CA TYR A 154 -15.39 -1.03 2.90
C TYR A 154 -15.36 -2.47 2.36
N THR A 155 -16.53 -3.04 2.05
CA THR A 155 -16.65 -4.46 1.63
C THR A 155 -15.94 -4.77 0.32
N GLY A 156 -15.67 -3.74 -0.50
CA GLY A 156 -14.95 -3.87 -1.77
C GLY A 156 -13.55 -4.49 -1.61
N TRP A 157 -12.87 -4.27 -0.49
CA TRP A 157 -11.55 -4.88 -0.25
C TRP A 157 -11.59 -6.42 -0.25
N GLY A 158 -12.72 -7.02 0.10
CA GLY A 158 -12.91 -8.47 0.09
C GLY A 158 -13.25 -9.07 -1.29
N LYS A 159 -13.46 -8.22 -2.31
CA LYS A 159 -13.93 -8.63 -3.65
C LYS A 159 -12.78 -8.75 -4.64
N VAL A 160 -12.97 -9.63 -5.62
CA VAL A 160 -12.09 -9.74 -6.80
C VAL A 160 -12.75 -8.96 -7.94
N GLU A 161 -12.06 -7.96 -8.48
CA GLU A 161 -12.53 -7.16 -9.60
C GLU A 161 -12.12 -7.83 -10.92
N VAL A 162 -13.05 -8.57 -11.51
CA VAL A 162 -12.80 -9.37 -12.73
C VAL A 162 -12.46 -8.49 -13.92
N ASP A 163 -13.14 -7.34 -14.08
CA ASP A 163 -12.87 -6.37 -15.12
C ASP A 163 -11.43 -5.83 -15.07
N LEU A 164 -10.94 -5.52 -13.87
CA LEU A 164 -9.56 -5.09 -13.67
C LEU A 164 -8.57 -6.23 -13.94
N MET A 165 -8.91 -7.47 -13.60
CA MET A 165 -8.06 -8.62 -13.91
C MET A 165 -7.94 -8.84 -15.42
N GLU A 166 -9.05 -8.79 -16.15
CA GLU A 166 -9.08 -8.90 -17.61
C GLU A 166 -8.25 -7.80 -18.28
N GLN A 167 -8.41 -6.55 -17.79
CA GLN A 167 -7.71 -5.41 -18.35
C GLN A 167 -6.20 -5.42 -18.09
N PHE A 168 -5.78 -5.70 -16.85
CA PHE A 168 -4.39 -5.50 -16.44
C PHE A 168 -3.58 -6.78 -16.31
N LEU A 169 -4.19 -7.90 -15.93
CA LEU A 169 -3.46 -9.13 -15.57
C LEU A 169 -3.45 -10.14 -16.70
N VAL A 170 -4.60 -10.48 -17.28
CA VAL A 170 -4.74 -11.56 -18.27
C VAL A 170 -3.72 -11.47 -19.43
N PRO A 171 -3.43 -10.29 -20.01
CA PRO A 171 -2.45 -10.16 -21.08
C PRO A 171 -0.99 -10.44 -20.65
N HIS A 172 -0.72 -10.46 -19.34
CA HIS A 172 0.62 -10.47 -18.73
C HIS A 172 0.83 -11.69 -17.83
N GLN A 173 0.20 -12.82 -18.15
CA GLN A 173 0.39 -14.07 -17.41
C GLN A 173 1.82 -14.60 -17.63
N LYS A 174 2.49 -14.98 -16.54
CA LYS A 174 3.81 -15.60 -16.61
C LYS A 174 3.69 -16.93 -17.36
N ASN A 175 4.46 -17.11 -18.43
CA ASN A 175 4.53 -18.37 -19.16
C ASN A 175 5.17 -19.45 -18.27
N VAL A 176 4.39 -20.43 -17.80
CA VAL A 176 4.88 -21.55 -16.97
C VAL A 176 5.68 -22.60 -17.78
N LYS A 177 5.84 -22.45 -19.10
CA LYS A 177 6.44 -23.49 -19.95
C LYS A 177 7.96 -23.34 -20.13
N SER A 178 8.72 -23.93 -19.21
CA SER A 178 9.87 -24.80 -19.54
C SER A 178 10.35 -25.57 -18.30
N ARG A 179 9.61 -26.60 -17.90
CA ARG A 179 10.15 -27.70 -17.10
C ARG A 179 9.72 -29.01 -17.76
N LYS A 180 10.72 -29.69 -18.35
CA LYS A 180 10.72 -31.02 -19.01
C LYS A 180 10.41 -31.05 -20.52
N ASN A 181 11.33 -30.53 -21.33
CA ASN A 181 11.79 -31.27 -22.51
C ASN A 181 13.05 -32.04 -22.09
N GLY A 182 12.95 -33.36 -21.89
CA GLY A 182 14.09 -34.15 -21.46
C GLY A 182 13.74 -35.54 -20.98
N TRP A 183 13.20 -36.38 -21.87
CA TRP A 183 13.84 -37.67 -22.15
C TRP A 183 13.26 -38.25 -23.44
N ALA A 184 14.08 -38.21 -24.49
CA ALA A 184 14.00 -39.21 -25.54
C ALA A 184 14.63 -40.51 -24.99
N LYS A 185 13.91 -41.62 -25.14
CA LYS A 185 14.48 -42.94 -25.41
C LYS A 185 13.44 -43.73 -26.18
#